data_AF-A0A520KMU8-F1
#
_entry.id   AF-A0A520KMU8-F1
#
_cell.length_a   1.000
_cell.length_b   1.000
_cell.length_c   1.000
_cell.angle_alpha   90.00
_cell.angle_beta   90.00
_cell.angle_gamma   90.00
#
_symmetry.space_group_name_H-M   'P 1'
#
loop_
_entity.id
_entity.type
_entity.pdbx_description
1 polymer ?
#
loop_
_entity_poly.entity_id
_entity_poly.type
_entity_poly.pdbx_seq_one_letter_code
_entity_poly.pdbx_strand_id
1 'polypeptide(L)'
;DVARIGSAIDGYGGVLSIAHFTGHDATGVGGCLKNIGMGLGSKSGKLEMHKAFKLTVDGDCCVGCSRCLEVCPSGGIDVCSVAEIDHGVCIGCGRCVGACPEGAVEIPWGASSSKDLQERIVEYAYAVLRDRDSFHINVVMDVTSMCDCVNEKQEPVIDDIGILFSGDPVAVDQASIDLAGTDFVPEGVDPGFQTRYAEEIGLGSTDYNIKEV
;
A
#
# COMPACT_ATOMS: atom_id res chain seq x y z
N ASP A 1 -6.87 9.09 12.35
CA ASP A 1 -5.42 9.18 12.63
C ASP A 1 -4.69 10.00 11.57
N VAL A 2 -3.44 10.42 11.84
CA VAL A 2 -2.63 11.23 10.92
C VAL A 2 -1.77 10.32 10.04
N ALA A 3 -2.00 10.33 8.72
CA ALA A 3 -1.17 9.63 7.75
C ALA A 3 0.30 10.11 7.83
N ARG A 4 1.25 9.18 7.92
CA ARG A 4 2.68 9.48 8.06
C ARG A 4 3.38 9.53 6.70
N ILE A 5 3.21 10.63 5.98
CA ILE A 5 3.80 10.88 4.65
C ILE A 5 5.19 11.54 4.73
N GLY A 6 5.91 11.62 3.61
CA GLY A 6 7.23 12.24 3.54
C GLY A 6 7.21 13.72 3.98
N SER A 7 8.10 14.12 4.89
CA SER A 7 8.06 15.44 5.54
C SER A 7 8.25 16.65 4.60
N ALA A 8 8.79 16.43 3.40
CA ALA A 8 9.00 17.49 2.42
C ALA A 8 7.75 17.78 1.57
N ILE A 9 6.73 16.90 1.59
CA ILE A 9 5.57 17.00 0.69
C ILE A 9 4.76 18.29 0.88
N ASP A 10 4.79 18.87 2.09
CA ASP A 10 4.15 20.15 2.42
C ASP A 10 4.81 21.35 1.73
N GLY A 11 6.03 21.19 1.21
CA GLY A 11 6.72 22.22 0.43
C GLY A 11 6.33 22.28 -1.05
N TYR A 12 5.49 21.35 -1.54
CA TYR A 12 5.12 21.25 -2.95
C TYR A 12 3.64 21.55 -3.15
N GLY A 13 3.34 22.45 -4.11
CA GLY A 13 1.97 22.84 -4.46
C GLY A 13 1.24 21.86 -5.38
N GLY A 14 1.95 20.86 -5.93
CA GLY A 14 1.33 19.85 -6.78
C GLY A 14 2.12 18.55 -6.91
N VAL A 15 1.47 17.53 -7.45
CA VAL A 15 1.97 16.15 -7.59
C VAL A 15 1.77 15.65 -9.01
N LEU A 16 2.86 15.21 -9.66
CA LEU A 16 2.81 14.42 -10.88
C LEU A 16 3.09 12.95 -10.52
N SER A 17 2.15 12.07 -10.82
CA SER A 17 2.32 10.62 -10.67
C SER A 17 2.54 9.98 -12.02
N ILE A 18 3.53 9.10 -12.11
CA ILE A 18 3.76 8.21 -13.25
C ILE A 18 3.88 6.80 -12.69
N ALA A 19 2.93 5.95 -13.04
CA ALA A 19 2.89 4.56 -12.59
C ALA A 19 2.88 3.62 -13.79
N HIS A 20 3.65 2.53 -13.70
CA HIS A 20 3.38 1.35 -14.50
C HIS A 20 2.18 0.64 -13.88
N PHE A 21 1.15 0.40 -14.68
CA PHE A 21 -0.03 -0.33 -14.25
C PHE A 21 0.29 -1.82 -14.25
N THR A 22 0.26 -2.46 -13.08
CA THR A 22 0.60 -3.89 -12.93
C THR A 22 -0.43 -4.62 -12.08
N GLY A 23 -0.40 -5.95 -12.07
CA GLY A 23 -1.04 -6.74 -11.03
C GLY A 23 -0.32 -6.65 -9.68
N HIS A 24 -0.99 -7.14 -8.63
CA HIS A 24 -0.43 -7.23 -7.28
C HIS A 24 -1.18 -8.22 -6.39
N ASP A 25 -0.45 -9.10 -5.71
CA ASP A 25 -1.01 -10.16 -4.87
C ASP A 25 -2.00 -9.69 -3.80
N ALA A 26 -1.70 -8.58 -3.14
CA ALA A 26 -2.48 -8.14 -1.98
C ALA A 26 -3.52 -7.07 -2.32
N THR A 27 -3.42 -6.43 -3.48
CA THR A 27 -4.25 -5.25 -3.82
C THR A 27 -4.92 -5.36 -5.19
N GLY A 28 -4.73 -6.47 -5.89
CA GLY A 28 -5.26 -6.76 -7.22
C GLY A 28 -4.44 -6.07 -8.30
N VAL A 29 -4.37 -4.74 -8.23
CA VAL A 29 -3.60 -3.92 -9.16
C VAL A 29 -2.71 -2.91 -8.42
N GLY A 30 -1.69 -2.43 -9.12
CA GLY A 30 -0.87 -1.30 -8.76
C GLY A 30 -0.96 -0.24 -9.85
N GLY A 31 -1.62 0.87 -9.54
CA GLY A 31 -1.69 2.06 -10.39
C GLY A 31 -1.28 3.32 -9.63
N CYS A 32 -1.89 4.43 -10.00
CA CYS A 32 -1.71 5.74 -9.41
C CYS A 32 -1.91 5.76 -7.88
N LEU A 33 -3.03 5.21 -7.37
CA LEU A 33 -3.36 5.23 -5.95
C LEU A 33 -2.32 4.51 -5.11
N LYS A 34 -1.88 3.33 -5.56
CA LYS A 34 -0.79 2.57 -4.92
C LYS A 34 0.54 3.31 -5.02
N ASN A 35 0.88 3.85 -6.19
CA ASN A 35 2.13 4.57 -6.43
C ASN A 35 2.28 5.75 -5.45
N ILE A 36 1.23 6.57 -5.33
CA ILE A 36 1.22 7.74 -4.44
C ILE A 36 1.13 7.30 -2.98
N GLY A 37 0.09 6.54 -2.63
CA GLY A 37 -0.20 6.15 -1.26
C GLY A 37 0.98 5.42 -0.61
N MET A 38 1.43 4.33 -1.25
CA MET A 38 2.55 3.55 -0.74
C MET A 38 3.89 4.26 -0.95
N GLY A 39 4.11 4.88 -2.11
CA GLY A 39 5.39 5.49 -2.47
C GLY A 39 5.79 6.64 -1.55
N LEU A 40 4.84 7.52 -1.23
CA LEU A 40 5.05 8.72 -0.39
C LEU A 40 4.79 8.48 1.10
N GLY A 41 4.42 7.27 1.49
CA GLY A 41 4.47 6.84 2.88
C GLY A 41 5.90 6.89 3.44
N SER A 42 6.08 7.49 4.61
CA SER A 42 7.32 7.40 5.38
C SER A 42 7.64 5.94 5.73
N LYS A 43 8.84 5.62 6.23
CA LYS A 43 9.15 4.26 6.73
C LYS A 43 8.07 3.75 7.70
N SER A 44 7.64 4.59 8.63
CA SER A 44 6.57 4.27 9.58
C SER A 44 5.18 4.18 8.94
N GLY A 45 4.91 4.94 7.88
CA GLY A 45 3.64 4.94 7.16
C GLY A 45 3.50 3.73 6.23
N LYS A 46 4.56 3.36 5.53
CA LYS A 46 4.64 2.09 4.78
C LYS A 46 4.40 0.92 5.70
N LEU A 47 5.09 0.90 6.84
CA LEU A 47 4.85 -0.10 7.86
C LEU A 47 3.39 -0.07 8.30
N GLU A 48 2.77 1.10 8.47
CA GLU A 48 1.35 1.28 8.76
C GLU A 48 0.36 0.74 7.76
N MET A 49 0.60 0.90 6.48
CA MET A 49 -0.22 0.22 5.46
C MET A 49 -0.13 -1.29 5.66
N HIS A 50 1.05 -1.80 6.00
CA HIS A 50 1.26 -3.21 6.35
C HIS A 50 0.76 -3.54 7.77
N LYS A 51 0.42 -2.57 8.64
CA LYS A 51 -0.07 -2.85 10.01
C LYS A 51 -1.45 -3.48 10.09
N ALA A 52 -2.07 -3.81 8.96
CA ALA A 52 -3.20 -4.73 9.00
C ALA A 52 -2.74 -6.13 9.46
N PHE A 53 -1.42 -6.39 9.47
CA PHE A 53 -0.81 -7.56 10.09
C PHE A 53 -0.67 -7.39 11.62
N LYS A 54 -1.33 -8.27 12.38
CA LYS A 54 -1.07 -8.48 13.81
C LYS A 54 0.33 -9.07 13.97
N LEU A 55 1.31 -8.26 14.39
CA LEU A 55 2.68 -8.73 14.60
C LEU A 55 2.71 -9.94 15.55
N THR A 56 3.36 -11.02 15.15
CA THR A 56 3.50 -12.22 15.97
C THR A 56 4.93 -12.35 16.48
N VAL A 57 5.10 -13.12 17.56
CA VAL A 57 6.43 -13.47 18.07
C VAL A 57 6.58 -14.98 17.95
N ASP A 58 7.61 -15.41 17.24
CA ASP A 58 8.04 -16.82 17.24
C ASP A 58 8.73 -17.12 18.58
N GLY A 59 8.07 -17.92 19.40
CA GLY A 59 8.57 -18.32 20.72
C GLY A 59 9.82 -19.20 20.68
N ASP A 60 10.05 -19.90 19.57
CA ASP A 60 11.23 -20.78 19.42
C ASP A 60 12.49 -19.96 19.10
N CYS A 61 12.33 -18.83 18.39
CA CYS A 61 13.42 -17.91 18.08
C CYS A 61 13.62 -16.81 19.15
N CYS A 62 12.60 -16.48 19.94
CA CYS A 62 12.66 -15.38 20.90
C CYS A 62 13.50 -15.73 22.13
N VAL A 63 14.58 -14.97 22.36
CA VAL A 63 15.47 -15.13 23.53
C VAL A 63 15.15 -14.18 24.69
N GLY A 64 14.02 -13.47 24.66
CA GLY A 64 13.61 -12.57 25.76
C GLY A 64 14.51 -11.33 25.97
N CYS A 65 15.27 -10.90 24.96
CA CYS A 65 16.28 -9.82 25.11
C CYS A 65 15.73 -8.40 25.36
N SER A 66 14.41 -8.21 25.36
CA SER A 66 13.72 -6.94 25.68
C SER A 66 13.96 -5.74 24.74
N ARG A 67 14.76 -5.86 23.67
CA ARG A 67 14.96 -4.77 22.69
C ARG A 67 13.65 -4.28 22.05
N CYS A 68 12.71 -5.19 21.78
CA CYS A 68 11.41 -4.85 21.21
C CYS A 68 10.60 -3.93 22.14
N LEU A 69 10.68 -4.15 23.45
CA LEU A 69 10.05 -3.32 24.49
C LEU A 69 10.64 -1.90 24.49
N GLU A 70 11.97 -1.78 24.44
CA GLU A 70 12.66 -0.47 24.44
C GLU A 70 12.27 0.44 23.27
N VAL A 71 12.03 -0.16 22.09
CA VAL A 71 11.69 0.60 20.88
C VAL A 71 10.19 0.81 20.68
N CYS A 72 9.34 0.22 21.53
CA CYS A 72 7.89 0.24 21.38
C CYS A 72 7.32 1.60 21.80
N PRO A 73 6.78 2.41 20.85
CA PRO A 73 6.29 3.75 21.16
C PRO A 73 4.91 3.74 21.83
N SER A 74 4.16 2.64 21.75
CA SER A 74 2.84 2.52 22.39
C SER A 74 2.88 1.76 23.72
N GLY A 75 4.04 1.21 24.11
CA GLY A 75 4.17 0.42 25.34
C GLY A 75 3.42 -0.91 25.33
N GLY A 76 2.94 -1.39 24.17
CA GLY A 76 2.16 -2.62 24.06
C GLY A 76 2.97 -3.91 23.94
N ILE A 77 4.15 -3.99 24.58
CA ILE A 77 5.00 -5.19 24.55
C ILE A 77 5.46 -5.50 25.97
N ASP A 78 5.18 -6.72 26.41
CA ASP A 78 5.69 -7.29 27.65
C ASP A 78 6.68 -8.41 27.34
N VAL A 79 7.71 -8.57 28.18
CA VAL A 79 8.74 -9.60 28.00
C VAL A 79 8.98 -10.32 29.31
N CYS A 80 8.60 -11.60 29.36
CA CYS A 80 8.94 -12.50 30.46
C CYS A 80 10.08 -13.44 30.02
N SER A 81 9.73 -14.58 29.41
CA SER A 81 10.68 -15.48 28.73
C SER A 81 10.64 -15.30 27.22
N VAL A 82 9.44 -15.11 26.66
CA VAL A 82 9.16 -14.76 25.27
C VAL A 82 8.46 -13.40 25.29
N ALA A 83 8.67 -12.59 24.25
CA ALA A 83 7.97 -11.32 24.10
C ALA A 83 6.51 -11.56 23.71
N GLU A 84 5.59 -10.82 24.32
CA GLU A 84 4.17 -10.83 24.00
C GLU A 84 3.74 -9.43 23.55
N ILE A 85 2.91 -9.37 22.50
CA ILE A 85 2.43 -8.12 21.91
C ILE A 85 0.94 -7.96 22.25
N ASP A 86 0.60 -6.90 22.98
CA ASP A 86 -0.80 -6.54 23.22
C ASP A 86 -1.37 -5.86 21.96
N HIS A 87 -2.19 -6.59 21.22
CA HIS A 87 -2.83 -6.09 20.01
C HIS A 87 -3.89 -5.00 20.24
N GLY A 88 -4.39 -4.84 21.47
CA GLY A 88 -5.25 -3.71 21.83
C GLY A 88 -4.48 -2.39 21.92
N VAL A 89 -3.16 -2.46 22.17
CA VAL A 89 -2.26 -1.30 22.33
C VAL A 89 -1.29 -1.16 21.14
N CYS A 90 -1.02 -2.24 20.43
CA CYS A 90 -0.07 -2.29 19.33
C CYS A 90 -0.54 -1.40 18.18
N ILE A 91 0.14 -0.27 18.00
CA ILE A 91 -0.05 0.60 16.84
C ILE A 91 0.74 0.12 15.62
N GLY A 92 1.15 -1.15 15.61
CA GLY A 92 1.89 -1.88 14.58
C GLY A 92 3.15 -1.21 14.01
N CYS A 93 3.77 -0.25 14.70
CA CYS A 93 4.89 0.55 14.17
C CYS A 93 6.10 -0.25 13.65
N GLY A 94 6.14 -1.57 13.91
CA GLY A 94 7.15 -2.56 13.50
C GLY A 94 8.59 -2.17 13.81
N ARG A 95 8.80 -1.23 14.73
CA ARG A 95 10.13 -0.96 15.29
C ARG A 95 10.71 -2.20 15.95
N CYS A 96 9.85 -2.99 16.61
CA CYS A 96 10.22 -4.28 17.20
C CYS A 96 10.73 -5.30 16.16
N VAL A 97 10.11 -5.35 14.97
CA VAL A 97 10.57 -6.19 13.84
C VAL A 97 12.02 -5.84 13.48
N GLY A 98 12.31 -4.56 13.26
CA GLY A 98 13.66 -4.11 12.90
C GLY A 98 14.67 -4.12 14.06
N ALA A 99 14.22 -4.14 15.31
CA ALA A 99 15.08 -4.16 16.49
C ALA A 99 15.41 -5.58 16.98
N CYS A 100 14.64 -6.58 16.56
CA CYS A 100 14.83 -7.97 17.00
C CYS A 100 16.12 -8.55 16.38
N PRO A 101 17.13 -8.91 17.19
CA PRO A 101 18.37 -9.47 16.66
C PRO A 101 18.18 -10.89 16.10
N GLU A 102 17.23 -11.64 16.64
CA GLU A 102 16.97 -13.03 16.27
C GLU A 102 15.94 -13.14 15.13
N GLY A 103 15.40 -12.03 14.64
CA GLY A 103 14.30 -12.04 13.66
C GLY A 103 12.97 -12.60 14.19
N ALA A 104 12.86 -12.90 15.50
CA ALA A 104 11.70 -13.56 16.11
C ALA A 104 10.38 -12.77 16.09
N VAL A 105 10.37 -11.50 15.66
CA VAL A 105 9.13 -10.71 15.55
C VAL A 105 8.72 -10.66 14.09
N GLU A 106 7.60 -11.29 13.79
CA GLU A 106 7.17 -11.54 12.42
C GLU A 106 6.00 -10.67 12.01
N ILE A 107 5.96 -10.39 10.72
CA ILE A 107 4.79 -9.88 10.03
C ILE A 107 4.13 -11.11 9.41
N PRO A 108 2.99 -11.59 9.91
CA PRO A 108 2.30 -12.72 9.29
C PRO A 108 1.76 -12.27 7.92
N TRP A 109 2.56 -12.48 6.89
CA TRP A 109 2.18 -12.25 5.50
C TRP A 109 0.93 -13.09 5.20
N GLY A 110 -0.20 -12.42 4.94
CA GLY A 110 -1.51 -13.05 4.74
C GLY A 110 -2.53 -12.90 5.89
N ALA A 111 -2.18 -12.29 7.02
CA ALA A 111 -3.11 -12.05 8.13
C ALA A 111 -3.78 -10.67 8.15
N SER A 112 -3.48 -9.80 7.17
CA SER A 112 -4.26 -8.61 6.87
C SER A 112 -5.37 -8.97 5.90
N SER A 113 -6.59 -8.44 6.08
CA SER A 113 -7.50 -8.46 4.95
C SER A 113 -6.91 -7.61 3.83
N SER A 114 -6.90 -8.12 2.59
CA SER A 114 -6.53 -7.33 1.40
C SER A 114 -7.22 -5.95 1.41
N LYS A 115 -8.46 -5.93 1.91
CA LYS A 115 -9.26 -4.74 2.15
C LYS A 115 -8.56 -3.69 3.01
N ASP A 116 -8.11 -4.03 4.23
CA ASP A 116 -7.50 -3.06 5.16
C ASP A 116 -6.22 -2.42 4.59
N LEU A 117 -5.43 -3.21 3.86
CA LEU A 117 -4.24 -2.71 3.17
C LEU A 117 -4.63 -1.69 2.10
N GLN A 118 -5.64 -2.02 1.28
CA GLN A 118 -6.12 -1.15 0.22
C GLN A 118 -6.74 0.15 0.77
N GLU A 119 -7.54 0.09 1.84
CA GLU A 119 -8.09 1.27 2.53
C GLU A 119 -6.97 2.22 2.95
N ARG A 120 -5.94 1.71 3.64
CA ARG A 120 -4.83 2.53 4.12
C ARG A 120 -4.00 3.12 3.00
N ILE A 121 -3.79 2.39 1.90
CA ILE A 121 -3.11 2.94 0.72
C ILE A 121 -3.87 4.15 0.20
N VAL A 122 -5.20 4.04 0.08
CA VAL A 122 -6.08 5.12 -0.38
C VAL A 122 -6.10 6.30 0.60
N GLU A 123 -6.18 6.06 1.90
CA GLU A 123 -6.12 7.12 2.92
C GLU A 123 -4.81 7.92 2.84
N TYR A 124 -3.69 7.25 2.55
CA TYR A 124 -2.41 7.92 2.35
C TYR A 124 -2.35 8.68 1.02
N ALA A 125 -2.91 8.12 -0.06
CA ALA A 125 -3.05 8.85 -1.31
C ALA A 125 -3.90 10.12 -1.11
N TYR A 126 -5.01 10.02 -0.37
CA TYR A 126 -5.85 11.15 0.01
C TYR A 126 -5.07 12.19 0.80
N ALA A 127 -4.29 11.78 1.82
CA ALA A 127 -3.47 12.69 2.61
C ALA A 127 -2.42 13.44 1.78
N VAL A 128 -1.89 12.82 0.73
CA VAL A 128 -0.99 13.48 -0.22
C VAL A 128 -1.74 14.46 -1.12
N LEU A 129 -2.91 14.09 -1.63
CA LEU A 129 -3.53 14.80 -2.76
C LEU A 129 -4.57 15.86 -2.37
N ARG A 130 -5.29 15.70 -1.25
CA ARG A 130 -6.49 16.49 -0.91
C ARG A 130 -6.35 18.02 -0.94
N ASP A 131 -5.12 18.55 -0.81
CA ASP A 131 -4.82 19.98 -0.74
C ASP A 131 -3.80 20.41 -1.82
N ARG A 132 -3.67 19.65 -2.92
CA ARG A 132 -2.64 19.85 -3.94
C ARG A 132 -3.19 19.65 -5.35
N ASP A 133 -2.68 20.43 -6.30
CA ASP A 133 -2.93 20.17 -7.72
C ASP A 133 -2.28 18.84 -8.11
N SER A 134 -2.95 18.02 -8.91
CA SER A 134 -2.37 16.74 -9.32
C SER A 134 -2.68 16.34 -10.74
N PHE A 135 -1.74 15.59 -11.32
CA PHE A 135 -1.87 14.99 -12.63
C PHE A 135 -1.24 13.60 -12.61
N HIS A 136 -1.88 12.66 -13.28
CA HIS A 136 -1.60 11.24 -13.10
C HIS A 136 -1.49 10.56 -14.46
N ILE A 137 -0.46 9.73 -14.62
CA ILE A 137 -0.18 8.98 -15.84
C ILE A 137 -0.02 7.51 -15.45
N ASN A 138 -0.85 6.65 -16.03
CA ASN A 138 -0.67 5.20 -15.98
C ASN A 138 -0.13 4.72 -17.33
N VAL A 139 0.99 4.03 -17.28
CA VAL A 139 1.57 3.29 -18.40
C VAL A 139 0.95 1.90 -18.36
N VAL A 140 0.08 1.59 -19.32
CA VAL A 140 -0.65 0.32 -19.42
C VAL A 140 -0.07 -0.49 -20.59
N MET A 141 1.24 -0.68 -20.54
CA MET A 141 2.05 -1.38 -21.53
C MET A 141 2.93 -2.37 -20.78
N ASP A 142 3.20 -3.54 -21.37
CA ASP A 142 4.02 -4.59 -20.74
C ASP A 142 3.55 -5.01 -19.33
N VAL A 143 2.24 -4.92 -19.08
CA VAL A 143 1.62 -5.17 -17.77
C VAL A 143 1.87 -6.62 -17.33
N THR A 144 2.36 -6.80 -16.11
CA THR A 144 2.69 -8.10 -15.50
C THR A 144 1.69 -8.48 -14.41
N SER A 145 1.60 -9.78 -14.08
CA SER A 145 0.71 -10.27 -13.00
C SER A 145 1.17 -9.85 -11.60
N MET A 146 2.47 -9.67 -11.37
CA MET A 146 3.01 -9.18 -10.11
C MET A 146 3.48 -7.74 -10.26
N CYS A 147 3.70 -7.07 -9.13
CA CYS A 147 4.21 -5.71 -9.13
C CYS A 147 5.71 -5.67 -9.40
N ASP A 148 6.17 -4.61 -10.06
CA ASP A 148 7.59 -4.28 -10.32
C ASP A 148 8.48 -4.25 -9.07
N CYS A 149 7.90 -4.16 -7.88
CA CYS A 149 8.65 -4.25 -6.63
C CYS A 149 9.21 -5.66 -6.37
N VAL A 150 8.68 -6.68 -7.05
CA VAL A 150 9.17 -8.07 -6.98
C VAL A 150 10.43 -8.17 -7.84
N ASN A 151 11.54 -8.55 -7.21
CA ASN A 151 12.86 -8.63 -7.85
C ASN A 151 13.03 -9.93 -8.66
N GLU A 152 12.09 -10.21 -9.54
CA GLU A 152 12.10 -11.36 -10.44
C GLU A 152 11.73 -10.93 -11.85
N LYS A 153 12.21 -11.67 -12.85
CA LYS A 153 11.84 -11.42 -14.24
C LYS A 153 10.38 -11.86 -14.42
N GLN A 154 9.58 -10.97 -14.99
CA GLN A 154 8.17 -11.20 -15.29
C GLN A 154 7.94 -11.03 -16.80
N GLU A 155 6.90 -11.67 -17.31
CA GLU A 155 6.46 -11.56 -18.70
C GLU A 155 5.10 -10.85 -18.75
N PRO A 156 4.84 -10.02 -19.77
CA PRO A 156 3.54 -9.36 -19.93
C PRO A 156 2.39 -10.35 -20.02
N VAL A 157 1.27 -10.02 -19.39
CA VAL A 157 0.06 -10.86 -19.31
C VAL A 157 -1.14 -10.28 -20.06
N ILE A 158 -1.06 -9.05 -20.53
CA ILE A 158 -2.06 -8.42 -21.41
C ILE A 158 -1.39 -7.70 -22.58
N ASP A 159 -2.18 -7.38 -23.61
CA ASP A 159 -1.74 -6.59 -24.75
C ASP A 159 -1.49 -5.12 -24.36
N ASP A 160 -0.68 -4.43 -25.18
CA ASP A 160 -0.37 -3.02 -25.02
C ASP A 160 -1.63 -2.15 -25.24
N ILE A 161 -2.03 -1.41 -24.20
CA ILE A 161 -3.15 -0.45 -24.23
C ILE A 161 -2.63 0.98 -24.43
N GLY A 162 -1.36 1.25 -24.15
CA GLY A 162 -0.73 2.56 -24.25
C GLY A 162 -0.70 3.32 -22.92
N ILE A 163 -0.90 4.65 -23.01
CA ILE A 163 -0.74 5.57 -21.87
C ILE A 163 -2.08 6.24 -21.59
N LEU A 164 -2.53 6.14 -20.33
CA LEU A 164 -3.71 6.83 -19.82
C LEU A 164 -3.27 7.97 -18.91
N PHE A 165 -3.97 9.10 -18.96
CA PHE A 165 -3.68 10.21 -18.07
C PHE A 165 -4.95 10.97 -17.66
N SER A 166 -4.93 11.52 -16.45
CA SER A 166 -6.05 12.28 -15.89
C SER A 166 -5.57 13.24 -14.79
N GLY A 167 -6.33 14.32 -14.57
CA GLY A 167 -6.22 15.11 -13.35
C GLY A 167 -6.91 14.45 -12.14
N ASP A 168 -7.75 13.43 -12.38
CA ASP A 168 -8.42 12.64 -11.35
C ASP A 168 -7.68 11.30 -11.15
N PRO A 169 -7.14 11.02 -9.95
CA PRO A 169 -6.39 9.79 -9.66
C PRO A 169 -7.25 8.53 -9.67
N VAL A 170 -8.55 8.65 -9.34
CA VAL A 170 -9.49 7.53 -9.32
C VAL A 170 -9.89 7.16 -10.74
N ALA A 171 -10.17 8.17 -11.57
CA ALA A 171 -10.57 7.96 -12.96
C ALA A 171 -9.47 7.27 -13.78
N VAL A 172 -8.20 7.65 -13.61
CA VAL A 172 -7.09 7.01 -14.37
C VAL A 172 -6.89 5.55 -13.96
N ASP A 173 -7.01 5.23 -12.66
CA ASP A 173 -6.90 3.85 -12.19
C ASP A 173 -8.10 3.01 -12.62
N GLN A 174 -9.33 3.56 -12.53
CA GLN A 174 -10.54 2.86 -12.96
C GLN A 174 -10.51 2.58 -14.47
N ALA A 175 -10.14 3.56 -15.29
CA ALA A 175 -9.98 3.35 -16.73
C ALA A 175 -8.91 2.31 -17.06
N SER A 176 -7.81 2.27 -16.29
CA SER A 176 -6.76 1.26 -16.45
C SER A 176 -7.29 -0.14 -16.15
N ILE A 177 -8.03 -0.32 -15.06
CA ILE A 177 -8.66 -1.59 -14.68
C ILE A 177 -9.63 -2.06 -15.76
N ASP A 178 -10.50 -1.16 -16.23
CA ASP A 178 -11.55 -1.51 -17.19
C ASP A 178 -10.99 -1.91 -18.56
N LEU A 179 -9.92 -1.25 -19.02
CA LEU A 179 -9.27 -1.56 -20.29
C LEU A 179 -8.36 -2.80 -20.20
N ALA A 180 -7.64 -2.97 -19.10
CA ALA A 180 -6.74 -4.11 -18.88
C ALA A 180 -7.48 -5.42 -18.60
N GLY A 181 -8.71 -5.33 -18.08
CA GLY A 181 -9.41 -6.49 -17.51
C GLY A 181 -8.76 -6.96 -16.21
N THR A 182 -9.26 -8.08 -15.67
CA THR A 182 -8.89 -8.56 -14.33
C THR A 182 -8.44 -10.02 -14.29
N ASP A 183 -8.23 -10.66 -15.44
CA ASP A 183 -7.92 -12.10 -15.52
C ASP A 183 -6.57 -12.47 -14.89
N PHE A 184 -5.65 -11.51 -14.77
CA PHE A 184 -4.35 -11.68 -14.14
C PHE A 184 -4.37 -11.44 -12.62
N VAL A 185 -5.51 -11.06 -12.05
CA VAL A 185 -5.66 -10.76 -10.62
C VAL A 185 -5.91 -12.06 -9.84
N PRO A 186 -5.22 -12.29 -8.70
CA PRO A 186 -5.45 -13.47 -7.88
C PRO A 186 -6.89 -13.59 -7.37
N GLU A 187 -7.38 -14.83 -7.27
CA GLU A 187 -8.71 -15.11 -6.75
C GLU A 187 -8.88 -14.60 -5.31
N GLY A 188 -10.03 -13.98 -5.03
CA GLY A 188 -10.35 -13.43 -3.71
C GLY A 188 -9.78 -12.03 -3.45
N VAL A 189 -9.09 -11.42 -4.41
CA VAL A 189 -8.59 -10.05 -4.34
C VAL A 189 -9.43 -9.17 -5.26
N ASP A 190 -9.92 -8.04 -4.74
CA ASP A 190 -10.78 -7.12 -5.47
C ASP A 190 -9.95 -5.98 -6.09
N PRO A 191 -9.74 -5.97 -7.42
CA PRO A 191 -8.89 -4.98 -8.08
C PRO A 191 -9.52 -3.57 -8.13
N GLY A 192 -10.85 -3.47 -8.01
CA GLY A 192 -11.57 -2.19 -8.04
C GLY A 192 -11.86 -1.62 -6.65
N PHE A 193 -11.37 -2.25 -5.57
CA PHE A 193 -11.67 -1.79 -4.23
C PHE A 193 -11.06 -0.41 -3.94
N GLN A 194 -9.79 -0.19 -4.31
CA GLN A 194 -9.12 1.11 -4.09
C GLN A 194 -9.85 2.27 -4.76
N THR A 195 -10.30 2.12 -6.01
CA THR A 195 -10.99 3.19 -6.74
C THR A 195 -12.35 3.51 -6.12
N ARG A 196 -13.14 2.49 -5.78
CA ARG A 196 -14.44 2.70 -5.11
C ARG A 196 -14.31 3.33 -3.73
N TYR A 197 -13.36 2.87 -2.92
CA TYR A 197 -13.14 3.46 -1.60
C TYR A 197 -12.58 4.89 -1.69
N ALA A 198 -11.71 5.17 -2.67
CA ALA A 198 -11.22 6.51 -2.93
C ALA A 198 -12.35 7.48 -3.33
N GLU A 199 -13.28 7.04 -4.16
CA GLU A 199 -14.50 7.79 -4.47
C GLU A 199 -15.38 8.01 -3.23
N GLU A 200 -15.58 6.97 -2.41
CA GLU A 200 -16.37 7.06 -1.16
C GLU A 200 -15.84 8.14 -0.21
N ILE A 201 -14.52 8.28 -0.07
CA ILE A 201 -13.90 9.31 0.77
C ILE A 201 -13.69 10.66 0.07
N GLY A 202 -14.14 10.79 -1.19
CA GLY A 202 -14.13 12.02 -1.97
C GLY A 202 -12.79 12.40 -2.59
N LEU A 203 -11.94 11.42 -2.92
CA LEU A 203 -10.64 11.66 -3.58
C LEU A 203 -10.74 11.91 -5.10
N GLY A 204 -11.78 11.37 -5.73
CA GLY A 204 -12.00 11.41 -7.18
C GLY A 204 -13.26 10.64 -7.54
N SER A 205 -13.42 10.29 -8.81
CA SER A 205 -14.59 9.52 -9.27
C SER A 205 -14.22 8.27 -10.09
N THR A 206 -15.03 7.22 -9.93
CA THR A 206 -14.99 6.05 -10.80
C THR A 206 -15.68 6.29 -12.14
N ASP A 207 -16.46 7.37 -12.27
CA ASP A 207 -17.04 7.80 -13.55
C ASP A 207 -16.01 8.55 -14.39
N TYR A 208 -15.81 8.10 -15.64
CA TYR A 208 -14.90 8.74 -16.58
C TYR A 208 -15.41 8.64 -18.03
N ASN A 209 -14.78 9.40 -18.91
CA ASN A 209 -14.97 9.29 -20.36
C ASN A 209 -13.60 9.31 -21.04
N ILE A 210 -13.35 8.34 -21.92
CA ILE A 210 -12.10 8.27 -22.69
C ILE A 210 -12.16 9.27 -23.85
N LYS A 211 -11.05 9.99 -24.04
CA LYS A 211 -10.80 10.83 -25.21
C LYS A 211 -9.45 10.44 -25.80
N GLU A 212 -9.48 9.91 -27.02
CA GLU A 212 -8.26 9.65 -27.78
C GLU A 212 -7.69 10.96 -28.31
N VAL A 213 -6.36 11.09 -28.29
CA VAL A 213 -5.62 12.32 -28.61
C VAL A 213 -4.51 12.05 -29.59
#